data_AF-A0AAV5YLH2-F1
#
_entry.id   AF-A0AAV5YLH2-F1
#
_cell.length_a   1.000
_cell.length_b   1.000
_cell.length_c   1.000
_cell.angle_alpha   90.00
_cell.angle_beta   90.00
_cell.angle_gamma   90.00
#
_symmetry.space_group_name_H-M   'P 1'
#
loop_
_entity.id
_entity.type
_entity.pdbx_description
1 polymer ?
#
loop_
_entity_poly.entity_id
_entity_poly.type
_entity_poly.pdbx_seq_one_letter_code
_entity_poly.pdbx_strand_id
1 'polypeptide(L)'
;MDALVYRCLLLVWFLSYMAAVYLALHMVVARFSRAPDSRLLWFFSVVTSPLTRPVRALMPPGTPDGRVRLITLLVLVTLWIGTRALLGTLGGVVIG
;
A
#
# COMPACT_ATOMS: atom_id res chain seq x y z
N MET A 1 -9.08 9.40 -24.79
CA MET A 1 -8.54 9.07 -23.45
C MET A 1 -7.05 9.33 -23.46
N ASP A 2 -6.56 10.21 -22.60
CA ASP A 2 -5.15 10.58 -22.62
C ASP A 2 -4.30 9.36 -22.28
N ALA A 3 -3.37 8.98 -23.16
CA ALA A 3 -2.42 7.89 -22.92
C ALA A 3 -1.68 8.06 -21.57
N LEU A 4 -1.56 9.30 -21.10
CA LEU A 4 -1.08 9.66 -19.78
C LEU A 4 -1.95 9.09 -18.65
N VAL A 5 -3.28 9.21 -18.73
CA VAL A 5 -4.20 8.68 -17.70
C VAL A 5 -4.07 7.17 -17.58
N TYR A 6 -4.02 6.45 -18.71
CA TYR A 6 -3.86 5.00 -18.69
C TYR A 6 -2.50 4.57 -18.10
N ARG A 7 -1.40 5.24 -18.47
CA ARG A 7 -0.06 4.99 -17.90
C ARG A 7 -0.02 5.30 -16.39
N CYS A 8 -0.64 6.40 -15.96
CA CYS A 8 -0.76 6.74 -14.54
C CYS A 8 -1.53 5.67 -13.77
N LEU A 9 -2.66 5.19 -14.30
CA LEU A 9 -3.44 4.13 -13.66
C LEU A 9 -2.65 2.82 -13.52
N LEU A 10 -1.90 2.43 -14.55
CA LEU A 10 -1.01 1.26 -14.48
C LEU A 10 0.08 1.41 -13.41
N LEU A 11 0.72 2.60 -13.35
CA LEU A 11 1.73 2.89 -12.34
C LEU A 11 1.15 2.85 -10.93
N VAL A 12 0.00 3.48 -10.72
CA VAL A 12 -0.69 3.48 -9.42
C VAL A 12 -1.09 2.07 -9.02
N TRP A 13 -1.63 1.28 -9.95
CA TRP A 13 -2.00 -0.11 -9.71
C TRP A 13 -0.79 -0.95 -9.27
N PHE A 14 0.31 -0.86 -10.02
CA PHE A 14 1.54 -1.61 -9.75
C PHE A 14 2.21 -1.18 -8.43
N LEU A 15 2.31 0.14 -8.20
CA LEU A 15 2.90 0.68 -6.97
C LEU A 15 2.06 0.30 -5.74
N SER A 16 0.73 0.34 -5.84
CA SER A 16 -0.16 -0.04 -4.75
C SER A 16 -0.03 -1.52 -4.39
N TYR A 17 0.08 -2.40 -5.40
CA TYR A 17 0.36 -3.81 -5.20
C TYR A 17 1.70 -4.02 -4.48
N MET A 18 2.77 -3.44 -4.99
CA MET A 18 4.11 -3.56 -4.39
C MET A 18 4.10 -3.03 -2.96
N ALA A 19 3.55 -1.84 -2.72
CA ALA A 19 3.44 -1.23 -1.41
C ALA A 19 2.65 -2.13 -0.43
N ALA A 20 1.55 -2.72 -0.86
CA ALA A 20 0.76 -3.65 -0.04
C ALA A 20 1.57 -4.90 0.33
N VAL A 21 2.31 -5.48 -0.62
CA VAL A 21 3.18 -6.65 -0.37
C VAL A 21 4.29 -6.33 0.62
N TYR A 22 5.00 -5.21 0.43
CA TYR A 22 6.06 -4.78 1.35
C TYR A 22 5.52 -4.52 2.77
N LEU A 23 4.34 -3.90 2.87
CA LEU A 23 3.72 -3.62 4.15
C LEU A 23 3.22 -4.90 4.84
N ALA A 24 2.62 -5.82 4.09
CA ALA A 24 2.24 -7.13 4.60
C ALA A 24 3.46 -7.91 5.11
N LEU A 25 4.56 -7.90 4.33
CA LEU A 25 5.81 -8.53 4.74
C LEU A 25 6.39 -7.89 6.00
N HIS A 26 6.33 -6.55 6.12
CA HIS A 26 6.70 -5.86 7.35
C HIS A 26 5.86 -6.34 8.55
N MET A 27 4.54 -6.52 8.38
CA MET A 27 3.69 -7.05 9.46
C MET A 27 4.02 -8.50 9.83
N VAL A 28 4.33 -9.35 8.85
CA VAL A 28 4.77 -10.73 9.08
C VAL A 28 6.10 -10.73 9.84
N VAL A 29 7.10 -10.00 9.36
CA VAL A 29 8.41 -9.91 10.02
C VAL A 29 8.26 -9.32 11.43
N ALA A 30 7.42 -8.31 11.64
CA ALA A 30 7.14 -7.76 12.97
C ALA A 30 6.46 -8.77 13.91
N ARG A 31 5.65 -9.69 13.37
CA ARG A 31 4.97 -10.72 14.17
C ARG A 31 5.88 -11.89 14.52
N PHE A 32 6.79 -12.26 13.62
CA PHE A 32 7.68 -13.43 13.79
C PHE A 32 9.04 -13.10 14.39
N SER A 33 9.56 -11.89 14.17
CA SER A 33 10.84 -11.44 14.74
C SER A 33 10.67 -11.10 16.21
N ARG A 34 11.05 -12.02 17.10
CA ARG A 34 11.16 -11.78 18.55
C ARG A 34 12.39 -10.96 18.94
N ALA A 35 13.29 -10.68 17.99
CA ALA A 35 14.48 -9.87 18.20
C ALA A 35 14.16 -8.38 17.99
N PRO A 36 14.23 -7.55 19.04
CA PRO A 36 13.94 -6.11 18.96
C PRO A 36 14.96 -5.32 18.12
N ASP A 37 16.12 -5.90 17.79
CA ASP A 37 17.23 -5.22 17.09
C ASP A 37 17.50 -5.76 15.67
N SER A 38 16.47 -6.30 15.02
CA SER A 38 16.60 -6.87 13.68
C SER A 38 16.73 -5.76 12.63
N ARG A 39 17.88 -5.69 11.93
CA ARG A 39 18.10 -4.77 10.78
C ARG A 39 16.99 -4.86 9.72
N LEU A 40 16.35 -6.02 9.59
CA LEU A 40 15.20 -6.23 8.70
C LEU A 40 13.99 -5.40 9.11
N LEU A 41 13.66 -5.35 10.41
CA LEU A 41 12.55 -4.53 10.91
C LEU A 41 12.83 -3.04 10.67
N TRP A 42 14.07 -2.61 10.88
CA TRP A 42 14.47 -1.24 10.58
C TRP A 42 14.32 -0.92 9.09
N PHE A 43 14.81 -1.80 8.21
CA PHE A 43 14.67 -1.64 6.76
C PHE A 43 13.20 -1.49 6.34
N PHE A 44 12.33 -2.41 6.79
CA PHE A 44 10.91 -2.32 6.47
C PHE A 44 10.25 -1.07 7.08
N SER A 45 10.67 -0.65 8.28
CA SER A 45 10.18 0.59 8.89
C SER A 45 10.53 1.80 8.03
N VAL A 46 11.77 1.91 7.53
CA VAL A 46 12.18 3.01 6.65
C VAL A 46 11.39 3.01 5.33
N VAL A 47 11.24 1.84 4.70
CA VAL A 47 10.53 1.70 3.42
C VAL A 47 9.02 1.98 3.56
N THR A 48 8.40 1.57 4.67
CA THR A 48 6.95 1.70 4.88
C THR A 48 6.53 2.96 5.63
N SER A 49 7.47 3.69 6.25
CA SER A 49 7.23 4.98 6.90
C SER A 49 6.55 6.01 5.98
N PRO A 50 7.03 6.30 4.75
CA PRO A 50 6.37 7.26 3.86
C PRO A 50 4.94 6.85 3.49
N LEU A 51 4.64 5.54 3.44
CA LEU A 51 3.30 5.03 3.15
C LEU A 51 2.34 5.16 4.34
N THR A 52 2.86 5.01 5.56
CA THR A 52 2.06 5.02 6.80
C THR A 52 1.88 6.41 7.40
N ARG A 53 2.78 7.37 7.09
CA ARG A 53 2.69 8.78 7.52
C ARG A 53 1.35 9.46 7.20
N PRO A 54 0.84 9.44 5.96
CA PRO A 54 -0.42 10.11 5.64
C PRO A 54 -1.60 9.48 6.40
N VAL A 55 -1.60 8.15 6.53
CA VAL A 55 -2.63 7.44 7.31
C VAL A 55 -2.54 7.80 8.80
N ARG A 56 -1.32 7.90 9.36
CA ARG A 56 -1.11 8.34 10.74
C ARG A 56 -1.60 9.77 10.97
N ALA A 57 -1.38 10.67 10.02
CA ALA A 57 -1.83 12.07 10.11
C ALA A 57 -3.36 12.21 10.11
N LEU A 58 -4.07 11.25 9.51
CA LEU A 58 -5.54 11.19 9.48
C LEU A 58 -6.14 10.46 10.69
N MET A 59 -5.31 9.81 11.51
CA MET A 59 -5.76 9.02 12.66
C MET A 59 -5.63 9.84 13.96
N PRO A 60 -6.44 9.53 14.99
CA PRO A 60 -6.31 10.16 16.29
C PRO A 60 -4.91 9.97 16.89
N PRO A 61 -4.37 10.98 17.60
CA PRO A 61 -3.11 10.83 18.32
C PRO A 61 -3.21 9.70 19.36
N GLY A 62 -2.18 8.86 19.44
CA GLY A 62 -2.17 7.67 20.31
C GLY A 62 -2.67 6.37 19.68
N THR A 63 -3.05 6.38 18.39
CA THR A 63 -3.43 5.15 17.68
C THR A 63 -2.23 4.18 17.60
N PRO A 64 -2.39 2.89 17.99
CA PRO A 64 -1.30 1.91 17.96
C PRO A 64 -0.73 1.71 16.56
N ASP A 65 0.59 1.58 16.45
CA ASP A 65 1.31 1.41 15.18
C ASP A 65 0.83 0.21 14.36
N GLY A 66 0.51 -0.90 15.03
CA GLY A 66 -0.07 -2.08 14.37
C GLY A 66 -1.40 -1.78 13.68
N ARG A 67 -2.24 -0.92 14.29
CA ARG A 67 -3.53 -0.50 13.73
C ARG A 67 -3.32 0.46 12.54
N VAL A 68 -2.39 1.40 12.64
CA VAL A 68 -2.04 2.30 11.53
C VAL A 68 -1.55 1.52 10.31
N ARG A 69 -0.67 0.51 10.51
CA ARG A 69 -0.19 -0.36 9.43
C ARG A 69 -1.32 -1.16 8.80
N LEU A 70 -2.23 -1.71 9.61
CA LEU A 70 -3.39 -2.45 9.10
C LEU A 70 -4.30 -1.55 8.24
N ILE A 71 -4.59 -0.34 8.71
CA ILE A 71 -5.42 0.62 7.96
C ILE A 71 -4.71 1.02 6.65
N THR A 72 -3.40 1.29 6.71
CA THR A 72 -2.61 1.60 5.51
C THR A 72 -2.67 0.47 4.50
N LEU A 73 -2.58 -0.80 4.95
CA LEU A 73 -2.71 -1.96 4.09
C LEU A 73 -4.09 -2.02 3.42
N LEU A 74 -5.16 -1.80 4.19
CA LEU A 74 -6.53 -1.79 3.65
C LEU A 74 -6.70 -0.69 2.60
N VAL A 75 -6.15 0.51 2.83
CA VAL A 75 -6.18 1.61 1.86
C VAL A 75 -5.45 1.21 0.57
N LEU A 76 -4.23 0.66 0.67
CA LEU A 76 -3.45 0.23 -0.51
C LEU A 76 -4.14 -0.89 -1.29
N VAL A 77 -4.72 -1.88 -0.61
CA VAL A 77 -5.47 -2.98 -1.24
C VAL A 77 -6.73 -2.43 -1.92
N THR A 78 -7.46 -1.53 -1.28
CA THR A 78 -8.65 -0.89 -1.88
C THR A 78 -8.26 -0.09 -3.11
N LEU A 79 -7.15 0.66 -3.05
CA LEU A 79 -6.65 1.45 -4.17
C LEU A 79 -6.24 0.54 -5.34
N TRP A 80 -5.60 -0.59 -5.06
CA TRP A 80 -5.20 -1.61 -6.04
C TRP A 80 -6.41 -2.26 -6.73
N ILE A 81 -7.41 -2.71 -5.95
CA ILE A 81 -8.64 -3.31 -6.50
C ILE A 81 -9.42 -2.26 -7.31
N GLY A 82 -9.55 -1.04 -6.77
CA GLY A 82 -10.24 0.06 -7.43
C GLY A 82 -9.59 0.47 -8.75
N THR A 83 -8.26 0.59 -8.79
CA THR A 83 -7.54 0.86 -10.04
C THR A 83 -7.66 -0.29 -11.03
N ARG A 84 -7.64 -1.56 -10.59
CA ARG A 84 -7.88 -2.71 -11.46
C ARG A 84 -9.28 -2.68 -12.08
N ALA A 85 -10.30 -2.39 -11.27
CA ALA A 85 -11.68 -2.26 -11.75
C ALA A 85 -11.81 -1.12 -12.78
N LEU A 86 -11.18 0.03 -12.50
CA LEU A 86 -11.17 1.17 -13.41
C LEU A 86 -10.40 0.88 -14.72
N LEU A 87 -9.28 0.16 -14.64
CA LEU A 87 -8.56 -0.32 -15.82
C LEU A 87 -9.42 -1.31 -16.63
N GLY A 88 -10.18 -2.18 -15.97
CA GLY A 88 -11.09 -3.13 -16.63
C GLY A 88 -12.26 -2.45 -17.33
N THR A 89 -12.89 -1.45 -16.70
CA THR A 89 -13.99 -0.70 -17.34
C THR A 89 -13.48 0.16 -18.49
N LEU A 90 -12.33 0.82 -18.34
CA LEU A 90 -11.75 1.66 -19.38
C LEU A 90 -11.12 0.85 -20.53
N GLY A 91 -10.57 -0.33 -20.26
CA GLY A 91 -10.06 -1.25 -21.27
C GLY A 91 -11.16 -2.01 -22.01
N GLY A 92 -12.27 -2.32 -21.35
CA GLY A 92 -13.44 -2.96 -21.95
C GLY A 92 -14.21 -2.07 -22.93
N VAL A 93 -14.18 -0.74 -22.75
CA VAL A 93 -14.79 0.23 -23.69
C VAL A 93 -14.03 0.29 -25.03
N VAL A 94 -12.80 -0.20 -25.12
CA VAL A 94 -12.00 -0.20 -26.36
C VAL A 94 -12.24 -1.45 -27.23
N ILE A 95 -12.93 -2.47 -26.70
CA ILE A 95 -13.23 -3.73 -27.42
C ILE A 95 -14.77 -3.92 -27.60
N GLY A 96 -15.55 -2.84 -27.43
CA GLY A 96 -16.99 -2.81 -27.66
C GLY A 96 -17.36 -2.13 -28.97
#